data_AF-A0A1G1L3R9-F1
#
_entry.id   AF-A0A1G1L3R9-F1
#
_cell.length_a   1.000
_cell.length_b   1.000
_cell.length_c   1.000
_cell.angle_alpha   90.00
_cell.angle_beta   90.00
_cell.angle_gamma   90.00
#
_symmetry.space_group_name_H-M   'P 1'
#
loop_
_entity.id
_entity.type
_entity.pdbx_description
1 polymer ?
#
loop_
_entity_poly.entity_id
_entity_poly.type
_entity_poly.pdbx_seq_one_letter_code
_entity_poly.pdbx_strand_id
1 'polypeptide(L)'
;MDRSGLIELLKMPLSELIITANRIRHEETNSKLELCNIMNAKSGLCGEDCKFCAQSLRHKTQIPRYPLKTKDEMLKMAKRAKRMGADRFDIVTSGATLTKDELDEIAEAVSKIKKEVDIDMCASLGKLDEMSLALLKKAGISRYHHNIETSPGYFSKIVSTHTFEERVDTIKAAKRVGLEVCSGGIIGMGETWLDRIEMALILKELNVDSVPINILVPIKGTPLGSVKPVSAEDAIRSIAMFRIVLKDKIIKIAAGRESVLKDFPTAPFMAGANGMLIGGYLTIAGRAVEADKILVEEIKNIWHG
;
A
#
# COMPACT_ATOMS: atom_id res chain seq x y z
N MET A 1 -9.01 9.88 -19.92
CA MET A 1 -8.50 8.87 -20.86
C MET A 1 -9.27 7.60 -20.58
N ASP A 2 -9.82 7.00 -21.61
CA ASP A 2 -10.53 5.73 -21.54
C ASP A 2 -9.54 4.56 -21.65
N ARG A 3 -10.04 3.32 -21.67
CA ARG A 3 -9.22 2.10 -21.73
C ARG A 3 -8.34 2.07 -22.98
N SER A 4 -8.90 2.39 -24.14
CA SER A 4 -8.18 2.39 -25.42
C SER A 4 -7.04 3.40 -25.43
N GLY A 5 -7.28 4.62 -24.94
CA GLY A 5 -6.22 5.63 -24.82
C GLY A 5 -5.08 5.19 -23.89
N LEU A 6 -5.39 4.49 -22.79
CA LEU A 6 -4.37 3.97 -21.87
C LEU A 6 -3.55 2.82 -22.48
N ILE A 7 -4.16 1.99 -23.33
CA ILE A 7 -3.43 0.94 -24.06
C ILE A 7 -2.42 1.56 -25.03
N GLU A 8 -2.81 2.60 -25.77
CA GLU A 8 -1.88 3.30 -26.66
C GLU A 8 -0.78 4.03 -25.89
N LEU A 9 -1.14 4.69 -24.77
CA LEU A 9 -0.17 5.33 -23.86
C LEU A 9 0.92 4.34 -23.40
N LEU A 10 0.54 3.10 -23.08
CA LEU A 10 1.50 2.08 -22.63
C LEU A 10 2.49 1.64 -23.72
N LYS A 11 2.23 1.91 -25.00
CA LYS A 11 3.15 1.62 -26.11
C LYS A 11 4.23 2.71 -26.29
N MET A 12 4.07 3.87 -25.65
CA MET A 12 5.06 4.95 -25.74
C MET A 12 6.43 4.50 -25.23
N PRO A 13 7.53 5.06 -25.75
CA PRO A 13 8.85 4.88 -25.17
C PRO A 13 8.82 5.20 -23.66
N LEU A 14 9.48 4.37 -22.85
CA LEU A 14 9.42 4.49 -21.38
C LEU A 14 9.87 5.88 -20.91
N SER A 15 10.88 6.46 -21.55
CA SER A 15 11.40 7.80 -21.25
C SER A 15 10.34 8.88 -21.40
N GLU A 16 9.55 8.86 -22.48
CA GLU A 16 8.47 9.83 -22.70
C GLU A 16 7.34 9.67 -21.69
N LEU A 17 7.03 8.43 -21.33
CA LEU A 17 6.02 8.12 -20.32
C LEU A 17 6.44 8.63 -18.93
N ILE A 18 7.72 8.44 -18.56
CA ILE A 18 8.31 8.97 -17.33
C ILE A 18 8.22 10.50 -17.31
N ILE A 19 8.64 11.17 -18.38
CA ILE A 19 8.58 12.64 -18.49
C ILE A 19 7.15 13.14 -18.29
N THR A 20 6.19 12.49 -18.95
CA THR A 20 4.76 12.85 -18.87
C THR A 20 4.24 12.67 -17.44
N ALA A 21 4.50 11.53 -16.81
CA ALA A 21 4.05 11.26 -15.45
C ALA A 21 4.73 12.18 -14.42
N ASN A 22 6.02 12.49 -14.59
CA ASN A 22 6.73 13.42 -13.71
C ASN A 22 6.13 14.82 -13.76
N ARG A 23 5.81 15.31 -14.96
CA ARG A 23 5.19 16.62 -15.14
C ARG A 23 3.84 16.69 -14.40
N ILE A 24 3.00 15.67 -14.58
CA ILE A 24 1.70 15.58 -13.88
C ILE A 24 1.92 15.55 -12.36
N ARG A 25 2.86 14.74 -11.86
CA ARG A 25 3.17 14.70 -10.41
C ARG A 25 3.57 16.09 -9.90
N HIS A 26 4.43 16.79 -10.62
CA HIS A 26 4.88 18.12 -10.24
C HIS A 26 3.71 19.11 -10.19
N GLU A 27 2.91 19.19 -11.26
CA GLU A 27 1.80 20.13 -11.41
C GLU A 27 0.65 19.88 -10.41
N GLU A 28 0.35 18.61 -10.12
CA GLU A 28 -0.87 18.24 -9.39
C GLU A 28 -0.63 17.96 -7.90
N THR A 29 0.62 17.75 -7.47
CA THR A 29 0.94 17.37 -6.08
C THR A 29 1.93 18.32 -5.40
N ASN A 30 2.37 19.39 -6.08
CA ASN A 30 3.40 20.32 -5.60
C ASN A 30 4.69 19.62 -5.14
N SER A 31 5.00 18.46 -5.70
CA SER A 31 6.16 17.65 -5.32
C SER A 31 6.24 17.30 -3.83
N LYS A 32 5.10 17.10 -3.16
CA LYS A 32 5.10 16.58 -1.79
C LYS A 32 5.37 15.07 -1.77
N LEU A 33 6.37 14.65 -1.00
CA LEU A 33 6.68 13.24 -0.72
C LEU A 33 6.02 12.81 0.59
N GLU A 34 5.22 11.74 0.59
CA GLU A 34 4.61 11.17 1.80
C GLU A 34 5.34 9.90 2.26
N LEU A 35 5.82 9.89 3.50
CA LEU A 35 6.51 8.76 4.11
C LEU A 35 5.60 8.04 5.10
N CYS A 36 5.44 6.73 4.91
CA CYS A 36 4.63 5.90 5.79
C CYS A 36 5.48 4.80 6.43
N ASN A 37 5.26 4.53 7.70
CA ASN A 37 5.81 3.35 8.37
C ASN A 37 4.66 2.46 8.83
N ILE A 38 4.88 1.15 8.79
CA ILE A 38 3.86 0.17 9.20
C ILE A 38 4.39 -0.71 10.33
N MET A 39 3.48 -1.19 11.17
CA MET A 39 3.75 -2.29 12.08
C MET A 39 2.87 -3.50 11.78
N ASN A 40 3.44 -4.69 11.85
CA ASN A 40 2.67 -5.93 11.86
C ASN A 40 2.22 -6.19 13.31
N ALA A 41 1.02 -5.75 13.66
CA ALA A 41 0.46 -5.82 15.00
C ALA A 41 -0.10 -7.21 15.35
N LYS A 42 -0.48 -8.02 14.37
CA LYS A 42 -0.92 -9.41 14.53
C LYS A 42 -0.48 -10.20 13.31
N SER A 43 0.22 -11.31 13.49
CA SER A 43 0.92 -11.96 12.38
C SER A 43 0.57 -13.43 12.19
N GLY A 44 0.34 -13.81 10.93
CA GLY A 44 0.27 -15.20 10.47
C GLY A 44 -0.94 -16.02 10.94
N LEU A 45 -1.98 -15.35 11.46
CA LEU A 45 -3.21 -15.96 11.96
C LEU A 45 -4.39 -15.61 11.04
N CYS A 46 -4.19 -15.71 9.72
CA CYS A 46 -5.17 -15.31 8.72
C CYS A 46 -5.85 -16.53 8.06
N GLY A 47 -7.19 -16.58 8.10
CA GLY A 47 -7.99 -17.62 7.44
C GLY A 47 -8.17 -17.45 5.92
N GLU A 48 -7.82 -16.27 5.39
CA GLU A 48 -7.93 -15.93 3.98
C GLU A 48 -6.93 -16.70 3.11
N ASP A 49 -7.23 -16.88 1.83
CA ASP A 49 -6.43 -17.71 0.91
C ASP A 49 -5.61 -16.94 -0.13
N CYS A 50 -5.40 -15.63 0.07
CA CYS A 50 -4.66 -14.77 -0.86
C CYS A 50 -3.36 -15.42 -1.32
N LYS A 51 -3.24 -15.70 -2.62
CA LYS A 51 -2.16 -16.51 -3.19
C LYS A 51 -0.76 -15.90 -3.08
N PHE A 52 -0.67 -14.59 -2.83
CA PHE A 52 0.59 -13.88 -2.60
C PHE A 52 1.01 -13.82 -1.13
N CYS A 53 0.08 -14.03 -0.19
CA CYS A 53 0.26 -13.58 1.19
C CYS A 53 0.93 -14.63 2.06
N ALA A 54 2.10 -14.32 2.61
CA ALA A 54 2.79 -15.23 3.52
C ALA A 54 2.11 -15.43 4.88
N GLN A 55 1.08 -14.64 5.20
CA GLN A 55 0.38 -14.69 6.48
C GLN A 55 -0.85 -15.62 6.49
N SER A 56 -1.22 -16.18 5.34
CA SER A 56 -2.33 -17.15 5.24
C SER A 56 -1.98 -18.46 5.93
N LEU A 57 -2.90 -18.97 6.75
CA LEU A 57 -2.81 -20.30 7.37
C LEU A 57 -2.91 -21.44 6.35
N ARG A 58 -3.35 -21.15 5.12
CA ARG A 58 -3.49 -22.14 4.03
C ARG A 58 -2.16 -22.42 3.32
N HIS A 59 -1.13 -21.63 3.58
CA HIS A 59 0.16 -21.70 2.89
C HIS A 59 1.28 -22.16 3.84
N LYS A 60 2.31 -22.81 3.29
CA LYS A 60 3.44 -23.36 4.06
C LYS A 60 4.62 -22.39 4.08
N THR A 61 4.42 -21.22 4.66
CA THR A 61 5.43 -20.16 4.78
C THR A 61 6.10 -20.18 6.16
N GLN A 62 7.35 -19.71 6.20
CA GLN A 62 8.13 -19.61 7.44
C GLN A 62 8.17 -18.15 7.91
N ILE A 63 7.10 -17.71 8.57
CA ILE A 63 7.02 -16.38 9.17
C ILE A 63 6.73 -16.49 10.68
N PRO A 64 7.14 -15.50 11.49
CA PRO A 64 6.73 -15.44 12.89
C PRO A 64 5.21 -15.30 13.01
N ARG A 65 4.61 -16.09 13.91
CA ARG A 65 3.18 -16.03 14.23
C ARG A 65 3.00 -15.56 15.67
N TYR A 66 2.14 -14.58 15.87
CA TYR A 66 1.89 -14.00 17.19
C TYR A 66 0.51 -13.31 17.22
N PRO A 67 -0.15 -13.28 18.39
CA PRO A 67 -1.42 -12.57 18.57
C PRO A 67 -1.21 -11.04 18.50
N LEU A 68 -2.29 -10.29 18.73
CA LEU A 68 -2.22 -8.84 18.76
C LEU A 68 -1.16 -8.34 19.77
N LYS A 69 -0.31 -7.42 19.31
CA LYS A 69 0.70 -6.74 20.13
C LYS A 69 0.06 -5.85 21.17
N THR A 70 0.77 -5.62 22.27
CA THR A 70 0.29 -4.76 23.36
C THR A 70 0.26 -3.28 22.94
N LYS A 71 -0.60 -2.48 23.57
CA LYS A 71 -0.62 -1.01 23.44
C LYS A 71 0.76 -0.36 23.54
N ASP A 72 1.59 -0.82 24.46
CA ASP A 72 2.93 -0.26 24.68
C ASP A 72 3.91 -0.62 23.57
N GLU A 73 3.82 -1.82 22.98
CA GLU A 73 4.57 -2.16 21.79
C GLU A 73 4.15 -1.29 20.60
N MET A 74 2.85 -1.07 20.40
CA MET A 74 2.34 -0.20 19.32
C MET A 74 2.84 1.24 19.48
N LEU A 75 2.76 1.79 20.71
CA LEU A 75 3.27 3.13 21.03
C LEU A 75 4.78 3.24 20.80
N LYS A 76 5.56 2.22 21.22
CA LYS A 76 7.01 2.19 20.99
C LYS A 76 7.33 2.21 19.50
N MET A 77 6.55 1.51 18.68
CA MET A 77 6.69 1.52 17.22
C MET A 77 6.28 2.86 16.60
N ALA A 78 5.20 3.49 17.05
CA ALA A 78 4.82 4.83 16.60
C ALA A 78 5.91 5.87 16.91
N LYS A 79 6.47 5.85 18.13
CA LYS A 79 7.61 6.71 18.51
C LYS A 79 8.82 6.46 17.62
N ARG A 80 9.08 5.21 17.24
CA ARG A 80 10.16 4.86 16.31
C ARG A 80 9.87 5.40 14.90
N ALA A 81 8.66 5.22 14.39
CA ALA A 81 8.23 5.72 13.09
C ALA A 81 8.43 7.24 12.96
N LYS A 82 8.01 8.02 13.96
CA LYS A 82 8.22 9.48 13.98
C LYS A 82 9.71 9.84 13.94
N ARG A 83 10.57 9.15 14.71
CA ARG A 83 12.04 9.35 14.66
C ARG A 83 12.68 8.99 13.32
N MET A 84 12.03 8.13 12.54
CA MET A 84 12.48 7.76 11.19
C MET A 84 12.06 8.79 10.14
N GLY A 85 11.20 9.76 10.49
CA GLY A 85 10.66 10.76 9.59
C GLY A 85 9.37 10.34 8.88
N ALA A 86 8.65 9.32 9.38
CA ALA A 86 7.34 9.00 8.84
C ALA A 86 6.33 10.11 9.16
N ASP A 87 5.57 10.52 8.14
CA ASP A 87 4.40 11.39 8.30
C ASP A 87 3.24 10.62 8.92
N ARG A 88 3.14 9.32 8.59
CA ARG A 88 2.03 8.45 8.97
C ARG A 88 2.50 7.08 9.47
N PHE A 89 1.85 6.59 10.52
CA PHE A 89 2.07 5.28 11.12
C PHE A 89 0.84 4.38 10.96
N ASP A 90 1.03 3.19 10.41
CA ASP A 90 -0.03 2.23 10.11
C ASP A 90 0.02 1.01 11.04
N ILE A 91 -1.10 0.72 11.70
CA ILE A 91 -1.30 -0.51 12.46
C ILE A 91 -1.94 -1.54 11.52
N VAL A 92 -1.18 -2.60 11.21
CA VAL A 92 -1.60 -3.64 10.27
C VAL A 92 -1.78 -4.97 10.97
N THR A 93 -2.88 -5.67 10.71
CA THR A 93 -3.15 -6.99 11.29
C THR A 93 -3.39 -8.04 10.20
N SER A 94 -2.92 -9.26 10.43
CA SER A 94 -3.36 -10.44 9.67
C SER A 94 -4.78 -10.82 10.07
N GLY A 95 -5.57 -11.31 9.12
CA GLY A 95 -6.95 -11.74 9.34
C GLY A 95 -7.92 -11.12 8.35
N ALA A 96 -9.12 -11.66 8.29
CA ALA A 96 -10.22 -11.13 7.47
C ALA A 96 -10.85 -9.89 8.11
N THR A 97 -11.04 -9.95 9.43
CA THR A 97 -11.64 -8.92 10.27
C THR A 97 -11.13 -9.11 11.71
N LEU A 98 -11.34 -8.11 12.55
CA LEU A 98 -10.97 -8.15 13.96
C LEU A 98 -12.13 -8.62 14.84
N THR A 99 -11.79 -9.19 16.00
CA THR A 99 -12.78 -9.31 17.08
C THR A 99 -13.07 -7.93 17.68
N LYS A 100 -14.20 -7.82 18.40
CA LYS A 100 -14.54 -6.59 19.10
C LYS A 100 -13.45 -6.17 20.09
N ASP A 101 -12.93 -7.11 20.88
CA ASP A 101 -11.88 -6.85 21.86
C ASP A 101 -10.57 -6.39 21.21
N GLU A 102 -10.20 -6.97 20.06
CA GLU A 102 -9.03 -6.54 19.30
C GLU A 102 -9.20 -5.12 18.74
N LEU A 103 -10.41 -4.80 18.27
CA LEU A 103 -10.75 -3.47 17.78
C LEU A 103 -10.70 -2.42 18.89
N ASP A 104 -11.26 -2.72 20.06
CA ASP A 104 -11.25 -1.84 21.23
C ASP A 104 -9.80 -1.60 21.72
N GLU A 105 -8.97 -2.64 21.80
CA GLU A 105 -7.55 -2.51 22.18
C GLU A 105 -6.76 -1.63 21.19
N ILE A 106 -7.02 -1.77 19.88
CA ILE A 106 -6.41 -0.90 18.87
C ILE A 106 -6.92 0.54 18.98
N ALA A 107 -8.22 0.75 19.21
CA ALA A 107 -8.77 2.09 19.38
C ALA A 107 -8.15 2.82 20.60
N GLU A 108 -7.93 2.09 21.70
CA GLU A 108 -7.21 2.62 22.85
C GLU A 108 -5.73 2.91 22.54
N ALA A 109 -5.05 2.01 21.81
CA ALA A 109 -3.67 2.22 21.36
C ALA A 109 -3.53 3.48 20.51
N VAL A 110 -4.42 3.66 19.53
CA VAL A 110 -4.46 4.83 18.64
C VAL A 110 -4.67 6.10 19.45
N SER A 111 -5.62 6.09 20.39
CA SER A 111 -5.91 7.24 21.26
C SER A 111 -4.70 7.62 22.12
N LYS A 112 -3.94 6.63 22.63
CA LYS A 112 -2.70 6.86 23.38
C LYS A 112 -1.61 7.43 22.48
N ILE A 113 -1.43 6.86 21.29
CA ILE A 113 -0.43 7.32 20.32
C ILE A 113 -0.70 8.78 19.91
N LYS A 114 -1.95 9.13 19.57
CA LYS A 114 -2.31 10.51 19.18
C LYS A 114 -2.04 11.55 20.27
N LYS A 115 -2.06 11.16 21.55
CA LYS A 115 -1.72 12.05 22.68
C LYS A 115 -0.23 12.21 22.88
N GLU A 116 0.57 11.17 22.58
CA GLU A 116 2.00 11.12 22.91
C GLU A 116 2.93 11.34 21.71
N VAL A 117 2.42 11.17 20.48
CA VAL A 117 3.21 11.19 19.25
C VAL A 117 2.49 12.03 18.23
N ASP A 118 3.13 13.11 17.80
CA ASP A 118 2.69 13.93 16.68
C ASP A 118 2.90 13.17 15.36
N ILE A 119 2.01 12.24 15.05
CA ILE A 119 2.04 11.47 13.80
C ILE A 119 0.60 11.20 13.34
N ASP A 120 0.42 11.14 12.02
CA ASP A 120 -0.87 10.71 11.47
C ASP A 120 -1.04 9.21 11.61
N MET A 121 -2.26 8.77 11.89
CA MET A 121 -2.56 7.37 12.14
C MET A 121 -3.32 6.76 10.96
N CYS A 122 -2.88 5.56 10.58
CA CYS A 122 -3.50 4.70 9.57
C CYS A 122 -3.78 3.32 10.17
N ALA A 123 -4.72 2.61 9.57
CA ALA A 123 -5.04 1.25 9.98
C ALA A 123 -5.33 0.37 8.76
N SER A 124 -4.81 -0.86 8.77
CA SER A 124 -5.09 -1.91 7.79
C SER A 124 -5.54 -3.18 8.51
N LEU A 125 -6.83 -3.28 8.81
CA LEU A 125 -7.38 -4.26 9.76
C LEU A 125 -8.35 -5.26 9.11
N GLY A 126 -8.35 -5.34 7.77
CA GLY A 126 -9.26 -6.18 7.00
C GLY A 126 -10.60 -5.51 6.74
N LYS A 127 -11.66 -6.31 6.61
CA LYS A 127 -13.05 -5.87 6.44
C LYS A 127 -13.60 -5.37 7.77
N LEU A 128 -14.14 -4.16 7.78
CA LEU A 128 -14.81 -3.57 8.94
C LEU A 128 -16.12 -2.90 8.50
N ASP A 129 -17.11 -2.91 9.39
CA ASP A 129 -18.35 -2.18 9.18
C ASP A 129 -18.21 -0.68 9.53
N GLU A 130 -19.23 0.11 9.21
CA GLU A 130 -19.22 1.56 9.46
C GLU A 130 -19.09 1.91 10.94
N MET A 131 -19.70 1.13 11.84
CA MET A 131 -19.61 1.39 13.28
C MET A 131 -18.16 1.21 13.78
N SER A 132 -17.49 0.15 13.34
CA SER A 132 -16.11 -0.14 13.67
C SER A 132 -15.16 0.91 13.09
N LEU A 133 -15.39 1.35 11.85
CA LEU A 133 -14.61 2.41 11.21
C LEU A 133 -14.84 3.76 11.89
N ALA A 134 -16.06 4.08 12.31
CA ALA A 134 -16.38 5.30 13.05
C ALA A 134 -15.72 5.30 14.45
N LEU A 135 -15.66 4.15 15.12
CA LEU A 135 -14.93 3.99 16.38
C LEU A 135 -13.43 4.31 16.19
N LEU A 136 -12.79 3.72 15.19
CA LEU A 136 -11.39 3.97 14.86
C LEU A 136 -11.13 5.43 14.49
N LYS A 137 -12.04 6.05 13.73
CA LYS A 137 -11.97 7.48 13.41
C LYS A 137 -12.01 8.33 14.67
N LYS A 138 -12.92 8.03 15.59
CA LYS A 138 -13.03 8.73 16.89
C LYS A 138 -11.78 8.56 17.74
N ALA A 139 -11.14 7.39 17.70
CA ALA A 139 -9.86 7.13 18.37
C ALA A 139 -8.70 7.95 17.78
N GLY A 140 -8.81 8.35 16.51
CA GLY A 140 -7.85 9.21 15.83
C GLY A 140 -7.17 8.62 14.61
N ILE A 141 -7.68 7.49 14.07
CA ILE A 141 -7.33 7.05 12.72
C ILE A 141 -7.82 8.12 11.73
N SER A 142 -6.93 8.64 10.88
CA SER A 142 -7.30 9.59 9.83
C SER A 142 -7.39 8.95 8.45
N ARG A 143 -6.77 7.77 8.25
CA ARG A 143 -6.81 7.02 6.99
C ARG A 143 -7.03 5.53 7.22
N TYR A 144 -7.86 4.89 6.41
CA TYR A 144 -8.04 3.44 6.41
C TYR A 144 -7.45 2.82 5.15
N HIS A 145 -6.64 1.77 5.32
CA HIS A 145 -6.04 1.02 4.23
C HIS A 145 -6.85 -0.23 3.92
N HIS A 146 -7.26 -0.35 2.66
CA HIS A 146 -7.93 -1.54 2.14
C HIS A 146 -7.74 -1.63 0.63
N ASN A 147 -6.74 -2.39 0.18
CA ASN A 147 -6.46 -2.58 -1.25
C ASN A 147 -7.64 -3.21 -1.99
N ILE A 148 -7.71 -3.06 -3.31
CA ILE A 148 -8.54 -3.90 -4.18
C ILE A 148 -7.75 -5.08 -4.80
N GLU A 149 -6.43 -5.09 -4.55
CA GLU A 149 -5.42 -6.09 -4.93
C GLU A 149 -5.15 -6.18 -6.44
N THR A 150 -6.18 -6.28 -7.28
CA THR A 150 -6.09 -6.37 -8.75
C THR A 150 -7.44 -5.98 -9.40
N SER A 151 -7.63 -6.25 -10.70
CA SER A 151 -8.90 -6.05 -11.40
C SER A 151 -9.99 -7.02 -10.91
N PRO A 152 -11.29 -6.68 -11.09
CA PRO A 152 -12.39 -7.61 -10.81
C PRO A 152 -12.26 -8.92 -11.60
N GLY A 153 -11.83 -8.84 -12.87
CA GLY A 153 -11.69 -10.00 -13.77
C GLY A 153 -10.56 -10.96 -13.37
N TYR A 154 -9.57 -10.50 -12.61
CA TYR A 154 -8.44 -11.30 -12.14
C TYR A 154 -8.52 -11.67 -10.65
N PHE A 155 -9.38 -11.01 -9.88
CA PHE A 155 -9.45 -11.14 -8.42
C PHE A 155 -9.67 -12.58 -7.94
N SER A 156 -10.62 -13.30 -8.54
CA SER A 156 -10.95 -14.69 -8.19
C SER A 156 -9.81 -15.69 -8.47
N LYS A 157 -8.84 -15.31 -9.30
CA LYS A 157 -7.62 -16.10 -9.51
C LYS A 157 -6.63 -15.93 -8.38
N ILE A 158 -6.76 -14.90 -7.54
CA ILE A 158 -5.84 -14.56 -6.46
C ILE A 158 -6.41 -14.86 -5.08
N VAL A 159 -7.72 -14.72 -4.90
CA VAL A 159 -8.42 -14.94 -3.64
C VAL A 159 -9.76 -15.60 -3.92
N SER A 160 -10.18 -16.56 -3.10
CA SER A 160 -11.51 -17.16 -3.15
C SER A 160 -12.32 -17.02 -1.86
N THR A 161 -11.68 -16.62 -0.75
CA THR A 161 -12.35 -16.52 0.57
C THR A 161 -13.17 -15.25 0.78
N HIS A 162 -13.02 -14.23 -0.08
CA HIS A 162 -13.86 -13.03 -0.13
C HIS A 162 -13.99 -12.56 -1.59
N THR A 163 -14.95 -11.68 -1.87
CA THR A 163 -15.18 -11.14 -3.22
C THR A 163 -14.55 -9.76 -3.41
N PHE A 164 -14.45 -9.33 -4.68
CA PHE A 164 -13.98 -7.99 -5.03
C PHE A 164 -14.92 -6.90 -4.47
N GLU A 165 -16.23 -7.15 -4.54
CA GLU A 165 -17.29 -6.24 -4.09
C GLU A 165 -17.19 -5.99 -2.57
N GLU A 166 -16.89 -7.01 -1.77
CA GLU A 166 -16.72 -6.83 -0.32
C GLU A 166 -15.58 -5.86 0.03
N ARG A 167 -14.54 -5.82 -0.80
CA ARG A 167 -13.42 -4.87 -0.65
C ARG A 167 -13.86 -3.46 -1.00
N VAL A 168 -14.60 -3.31 -2.10
CA VAL A 168 -15.20 -2.04 -2.52
C VAL A 168 -16.16 -1.51 -1.46
N ASP A 169 -16.97 -2.37 -0.85
CA ASP A 169 -17.92 -1.98 0.20
C ASP A 169 -17.21 -1.46 1.44
N THR A 170 -16.11 -2.09 1.84
CA THR A 170 -15.27 -1.62 2.96
C THR A 170 -14.67 -0.24 2.65
N ILE A 171 -14.17 -0.04 1.43
CA ILE A 171 -13.65 1.26 0.97
C ILE A 171 -14.75 2.33 1.03
N LYS A 172 -15.95 2.03 0.51
CA LYS A 172 -17.07 2.97 0.52
C LYS A 172 -17.53 3.28 1.95
N ALA A 173 -17.55 2.29 2.84
CA ALA A 173 -17.86 2.46 4.26
C ALA A 173 -16.86 3.41 4.94
N ALA A 174 -15.55 3.24 4.71
CA ALA A 174 -14.50 4.11 5.23
C ALA A 174 -14.69 5.57 4.76
N LYS A 175 -15.05 5.77 3.49
CA LYS A 175 -15.37 7.10 2.97
C LYS A 175 -16.63 7.70 3.59
N ARG A 176 -17.69 6.91 3.80
CA ARG A 176 -18.95 7.40 4.41
C ARG A 176 -18.75 7.90 5.84
N VAL A 177 -17.90 7.24 6.62
CA VAL A 177 -17.53 7.73 7.96
C VAL A 177 -16.54 8.91 7.90
N GLY A 178 -16.06 9.27 6.71
CA GLY A 178 -15.18 10.41 6.43
C GLY A 178 -13.71 10.17 6.78
N LEU A 179 -13.22 8.94 6.63
CA LEU A 179 -11.78 8.65 6.64
C LEU A 179 -11.21 8.92 5.24
N GLU A 180 -9.92 9.31 5.17
CA GLU A 180 -9.16 9.11 3.95
C GLU A 180 -9.04 7.61 3.65
N VAL A 181 -8.93 7.24 2.38
CA VAL A 181 -8.74 5.86 1.95
C VAL A 181 -7.39 5.67 1.26
N CYS A 182 -6.63 4.70 1.78
CA CYS A 182 -5.46 4.13 1.12
C CYS A 182 -5.88 2.83 0.41
N SER A 183 -5.95 2.81 -0.91
CA SER A 183 -6.27 1.59 -1.65
C SER A 183 -5.50 1.50 -2.96
N GLY A 184 -4.91 0.35 -3.21
CA GLY A 184 -4.19 0.05 -4.42
C GLY A 184 -4.17 -1.45 -4.66
N GLY A 185 -3.03 -1.97 -5.10
CA GLY A 185 -2.91 -3.40 -5.40
C GLY A 185 -1.49 -3.87 -5.62
N ILE A 186 -1.37 -5.05 -6.23
CA ILE A 186 -0.11 -5.75 -6.46
C ILE A 186 0.07 -5.97 -7.96
N ILE A 187 1.21 -5.54 -8.50
CA ILE A 187 1.61 -5.86 -9.86
C ILE A 187 2.57 -7.06 -9.88
N GLY A 188 2.46 -7.89 -10.92
CA GLY A 188 3.32 -9.06 -11.12
C GLY A 188 2.77 -10.37 -10.56
N MET A 189 1.48 -10.45 -10.26
CA MET A 189 0.78 -11.68 -9.87
C MET A 189 0.45 -12.59 -11.06
N GLY A 190 0.67 -12.13 -12.29
CA GLY A 190 0.28 -12.78 -13.54
C GLY A 190 -0.92 -12.11 -14.21
N GLU A 191 -1.34 -10.96 -13.70
CA GLU A 191 -2.34 -10.07 -14.29
C GLU A 191 -1.81 -9.46 -15.60
N THR A 192 -2.73 -9.10 -16.49
CA THR A 192 -2.42 -8.44 -17.76
C THR A 192 -2.30 -6.92 -17.60
N TRP A 193 -1.82 -6.23 -18.64
CA TRP A 193 -1.87 -4.77 -18.68
C TRP A 193 -3.29 -4.21 -18.60
N LEU A 194 -4.28 -4.92 -19.17
CA LEU A 194 -5.68 -4.53 -19.07
C LEU A 194 -6.16 -4.58 -17.61
N ASP A 195 -5.76 -5.60 -16.86
CA ASP A 195 -6.08 -5.72 -15.43
C ASP A 195 -5.50 -4.54 -14.62
N ARG A 196 -4.27 -4.12 -14.93
CA ARG A 196 -3.66 -2.94 -14.28
C ARG A 196 -4.39 -1.64 -14.63
N ILE A 197 -4.81 -1.47 -15.89
CA ILE A 197 -5.61 -0.32 -16.33
C ILE A 197 -6.95 -0.29 -15.60
N GLU A 198 -7.65 -1.42 -15.53
CA GLU A 198 -8.93 -1.52 -14.83
C GLU A 198 -8.77 -1.20 -13.34
N MET A 199 -7.72 -1.73 -12.69
CA MET A 199 -7.37 -1.38 -11.32
C MET A 199 -7.22 0.13 -11.14
N ALA A 200 -6.44 0.81 -11.99
CA ALA A 200 -6.24 2.26 -11.90
C ALA A 200 -7.54 3.06 -12.11
N LEU A 201 -8.38 2.65 -13.06
CA LEU A 201 -9.66 3.30 -13.34
C LEU A 201 -10.66 3.12 -12.18
N ILE A 202 -10.74 1.94 -11.59
CA ILE A 202 -11.62 1.69 -10.43
C ILE A 202 -11.17 2.50 -9.22
N LEU A 203 -9.87 2.56 -8.95
CA LEU A 203 -9.34 3.38 -7.85
C LEU A 203 -9.67 4.87 -8.04
N LYS A 204 -9.66 5.35 -9.29
CA LYS A 204 -10.09 6.70 -9.63
C LYS A 204 -11.59 6.89 -9.38
N GLU A 205 -12.42 5.94 -9.79
CA GLU A 205 -13.87 5.97 -9.57
C GLU A 205 -14.22 5.96 -8.07
N LEU A 206 -13.51 5.16 -7.28
CA LEU A 206 -13.64 5.14 -5.82
C LEU A 206 -13.13 6.43 -5.17
N ASN A 207 -12.41 7.27 -5.93
CA ASN A 207 -11.81 8.54 -5.51
C ASN A 207 -10.99 8.37 -4.21
N VAL A 208 -10.06 7.42 -4.23
CA VAL A 208 -9.16 7.14 -3.10
C VAL A 208 -8.11 8.24 -2.95
N ASP A 209 -7.55 8.39 -1.76
CA ASP A 209 -6.63 9.49 -1.43
C ASP A 209 -5.16 9.10 -1.62
N SER A 210 -4.83 7.83 -1.35
CA SER A 210 -3.50 7.25 -1.49
C SER A 210 -3.59 5.88 -2.16
N VAL A 211 -2.68 5.62 -3.11
CA VAL A 211 -2.63 4.41 -3.92
C VAL A 211 -1.29 3.69 -3.75
N PRO A 212 -1.21 2.69 -2.85
CA PRO A 212 -0.04 1.85 -2.73
C PRO A 212 0.06 0.87 -3.91
N ILE A 213 1.19 0.92 -4.61
CA ILE A 213 1.57 -0.07 -5.62
C ILE A 213 2.62 -0.98 -5.00
N ASN A 214 2.21 -2.21 -4.74
CA ASN A 214 3.12 -3.28 -4.34
C ASN A 214 3.59 -4.00 -5.61
N ILE A 215 4.85 -4.39 -5.62
CA ILE A 215 5.41 -5.28 -6.64
C ILE A 215 5.51 -6.66 -6.01
N LEU A 216 4.97 -7.69 -6.67
CA LEU A 216 4.98 -9.03 -6.13
C LEU A 216 6.41 -9.45 -5.80
N VAL A 217 6.62 -9.81 -4.54
CA VAL A 217 7.79 -10.55 -4.09
C VAL A 217 7.38 -12.00 -3.96
N PRO A 218 7.87 -12.92 -4.81
CA PRO A 218 7.55 -14.34 -4.71
C PRO A 218 8.07 -14.89 -3.37
N ILE A 219 7.16 -15.41 -2.54
CA ILE A 219 7.50 -15.99 -1.24
C ILE A 219 7.34 -17.51 -1.31
N LYS A 220 8.43 -18.23 -1.04
CA LYS A 220 8.44 -19.70 -0.98
C LYS A 220 7.35 -20.21 -0.03
N GLY A 221 6.54 -21.15 -0.52
CA GLY A 221 5.44 -21.74 0.24
C GLY A 221 4.07 -21.10 -0.03
N THR A 222 4.04 -19.94 -0.70
CA THR A 222 2.80 -19.38 -1.27
C THR A 222 2.56 -19.93 -2.69
N PRO A 223 1.31 -19.97 -3.18
CA PRO A 223 1.01 -20.37 -4.56
C PRO A 223 1.71 -19.53 -5.63
N LEU A 224 2.05 -18.26 -5.34
CA LEU A 224 2.82 -17.40 -6.25
C LEU A 224 4.33 -17.41 -5.99
N GLY A 225 4.84 -18.31 -5.15
CA GLY A 225 6.23 -18.36 -4.73
C GLY A 225 7.26 -18.63 -5.82
N SER A 226 6.82 -19.08 -6.99
CA SER A 226 7.67 -19.38 -8.16
C SER A 226 7.37 -18.50 -9.37
N VAL A 227 6.52 -17.48 -9.23
CA VAL A 227 6.20 -16.54 -10.32
C VAL A 227 7.45 -15.73 -10.65
N LYS A 228 7.71 -15.53 -11.95
CA LYS A 228 8.82 -14.69 -12.40
C LYS A 228 8.54 -13.23 -12.01
N PRO A 229 9.48 -12.54 -11.33
CA PRO A 229 9.33 -11.11 -11.04
C PRO A 229 9.13 -10.29 -12.31
N VAL A 230 8.32 -9.22 -12.21
CA VAL A 230 8.21 -8.22 -13.26
C VAL A 230 9.55 -7.50 -13.48
N SER A 231 9.76 -6.98 -14.69
CA SER A 231 10.93 -6.17 -14.99
C SER A 231 10.84 -4.79 -14.32
N ALA A 232 11.99 -4.13 -14.15
CA ALA A 232 12.02 -2.74 -13.69
C ALA A 232 11.25 -1.82 -14.64
N GLU A 233 11.36 -2.06 -15.96
CA GLU A 233 10.58 -1.34 -16.97
C GLU A 233 9.07 -1.49 -16.72
N ASP A 234 8.55 -2.71 -16.55
CA ASP A 234 7.12 -2.94 -16.33
C ASP A 234 6.62 -2.27 -15.06
N ALA A 235 7.42 -2.29 -14.00
CA ALA A 235 7.09 -1.63 -12.75
C ALA A 235 7.03 -0.11 -12.93
N ILE A 236 8.05 0.49 -13.54
CA ILE A 236 8.13 1.94 -13.78
C ILE A 236 7.00 2.41 -14.72
N ARG A 237 6.74 1.65 -15.79
CA ARG A 237 5.65 1.90 -16.74
C ARG A 237 4.29 1.84 -16.05
N SER A 238 4.09 0.89 -15.15
CA SER A 238 2.87 0.80 -14.34
C SER A 238 2.71 2.06 -13.48
N ILE A 239 3.75 2.47 -12.74
CA ILE A 239 3.71 3.64 -11.86
C ILE A 239 3.36 4.91 -12.64
N ALA A 240 3.98 5.10 -13.81
CA ALA A 240 3.69 6.24 -14.68
C ALA A 240 2.24 6.25 -15.18
N MET A 241 1.71 5.09 -15.59
CA MET A 241 0.30 4.95 -15.95
C MET A 241 -0.62 5.30 -14.78
N PHE A 242 -0.33 4.78 -13.58
CA PHE A 242 -1.11 5.09 -12.37
C PHE A 242 -1.13 6.60 -12.08
N ARG A 243 0.01 7.30 -12.15
CA ARG A 243 0.06 8.77 -12.02
C ARG A 243 -0.79 9.48 -13.07
N ILE A 244 -0.73 9.06 -14.34
CA ILE A 244 -1.49 9.70 -15.42
C ILE A 244 -3.01 9.56 -15.19
N VAL A 245 -3.46 8.43 -14.63
CA VAL A 245 -4.88 8.20 -14.31
C VAL A 245 -5.30 8.94 -13.03
N LEU A 246 -4.47 8.88 -11.98
CA LEU A 246 -4.70 9.36 -10.61
C LEU A 246 -3.84 10.59 -10.31
N LYS A 247 -4.11 11.66 -11.05
CA LYS A 247 -3.25 12.85 -11.19
C LYS A 247 -2.87 13.51 -9.87
N ASP A 248 -3.84 13.68 -8.96
CA ASP A 248 -3.75 14.44 -7.72
C ASP A 248 -3.48 13.55 -6.48
N LYS A 249 -3.35 12.23 -6.66
CA LYS A 249 -3.29 11.28 -5.54
C LYS A 249 -1.86 11.02 -5.07
N ILE A 250 -1.72 10.53 -3.83
CA ILE A 250 -0.45 9.96 -3.38
C ILE A 250 -0.25 8.61 -4.06
N ILE A 251 0.75 8.47 -4.94
CA ILE A 251 1.14 7.19 -5.52
C ILE A 251 2.32 6.65 -4.71
N LYS A 252 2.07 5.59 -3.95
CA LYS A 252 2.99 5.08 -2.93
C LYS A 252 3.68 3.80 -3.38
N ILE A 253 5.01 3.77 -3.36
CA ILE A 253 5.76 2.53 -3.60
C ILE A 253 5.96 1.78 -2.30
N ALA A 254 5.39 0.57 -2.26
CA ALA A 254 5.41 -0.31 -1.11
C ALA A 254 6.35 -1.50 -1.37
N ALA A 255 5.92 -2.74 -1.10
CA ALA A 255 6.76 -3.93 -1.17
C ALA A 255 7.34 -4.18 -2.57
N GLY A 256 8.55 -4.75 -2.61
CA GLY A 256 9.18 -5.27 -3.84
C GLY A 256 10.01 -4.27 -4.64
N ARG A 257 10.12 -3.00 -4.20
CA ARG A 257 10.96 -2.01 -4.88
C ARG A 257 12.44 -2.40 -4.89
N GLU A 258 12.92 -3.05 -3.84
CA GLU A 258 14.32 -3.44 -3.68
C GLU A 258 14.74 -4.52 -4.68
N SER A 259 13.90 -5.54 -4.81
CA SER A 259 14.19 -6.70 -5.67
C SER A 259 14.06 -6.37 -7.15
N VAL A 260 13.12 -5.48 -7.50
CA VAL A 260 12.81 -5.15 -8.89
C VAL A 260 13.60 -3.95 -9.40
N LEU A 261 13.72 -2.87 -8.62
CA LEU A 261 14.38 -1.64 -9.08
C LEU A 261 15.89 -1.63 -8.85
N LYS A 262 16.40 -2.43 -7.90
CA LYS A 262 17.83 -2.63 -7.63
C LYS A 262 18.61 -1.30 -7.56
N ASP A 263 19.43 -1.03 -8.58
CA ASP A 263 20.34 0.10 -8.70
C ASP A 263 19.64 1.42 -9.08
N PHE A 264 18.34 1.39 -9.40
CA PHE A 264 17.56 2.55 -9.82
C PHE A 264 16.40 2.89 -8.85
N PRO A 265 16.67 3.12 -7.55
CA PRO A 265 15.62 3.34 -6.56
C PRO A 265 14.85 4.65 -6.73
N THR A 266 15.43 5.65 -7.40
CA THR A 266 14.81 6.96 -7.68
C THR A 266 13.88 6.93 -8.90
N ALA A 267 14.05 5.98 -9.81
CA ALA A 267 13.26 5.84 -11.04
C ALA A 267 11.72 5.88 -10.85
N PRO A 268 11.10 5.22 -9.86
CA PRO A 268 9.65 5.30 -9.67
C PRO A 268 9.18 6.71 -9.28
N PHE A 269 10.01 7.49 -8.59
CA PHE A 269 9.69 8.86 -8.18
C PHE A 269 9.84 9.85 -9.35
N MET A 270 10.76 9.57 -10.27
CA MET A 270 10.80 10.22 -11.58
C MET A 270 9.58 9.83 -12.43
N ALA A 271 9.06 8.60 -12.27
CA ALA A 271 7.88 8.12 -12.99
C ALA A 271 6.55 8.51 -12.34
N GLY A 272 6.54 9.42 -11.36
CA GLY A 272 5.32 9.99 -10.81
C GLY A 272 4.91 9.47 -9.42
N ALA A 273 5.64 8.52 -8.84
CA ALA A 273 5.44 8.17 -7.43
C ALA A 273 5.77 9.37 -6.52
N ASN A 274 5.00 9.54 -5.45
CA ASN A 274 5.23 10.58 -4.45
C ASN A 274 4.87 10.13 -3.03
N GLY A 275 4.93 8.83 -2.78
CA GLY A 275 4.95 8.28 -1.43
C GLY A 275 5.74 6.98 -1.37
N MET A 276 6.15 6.59 -0.17
CA MET A 276 6.82 5.32 0.03
C MET A 276 6.64 4.77 1.44
N LEU A 277 6.72 3.44 1.56
CA LEU A 277 6.95 2.82 2.86
C LEU A 277 8.42 2.96 3.26
N ILE A 278 8.68 3.26 4.53
CA ILE A 278 10.02 3.29 5.11
C ILE A 278 10.15 2.27 6.25
N GLY A 279 11.33 1.69 6.41
CA GLY A 279 11.61 0.81 7.55
C GLY A 279 11.14 -0.64 7.40
N GLY A 280 10.92 -1.09 6.17
CA GLY A 280 10.58 -2.48 5.85
C GLY A 280 9.08 -2.76 5.73
N TYR A 281 8.76 -4.06 5.60
CA TYR A 281 7.41 -4.55 5.33
C TYR A 281 6.97 -5.58 6.38
N LEU A 282 5.76 -6.14 6.23
CA LEU A 282 5.14 -7.01 7.23
C LEU A 282 5.89 -8.33 7.49
N THR A 283 6.29 -9.01 6.42
CA THR A 283 6.86 -10.37 6.47
C THR A 283 8.17 -10.53 5.71
N ILE A 284 8.59 -9.48 5.00
CA ILE A 284 9.85 -9.44 4.25
C ILE A 284 10.60 -8.18 4.64
N ALA A 285 11.93 -8.28 4.66
CA ALA A 285 12.78 -7.13 4.91
C ALA A 285 12.69 -6.16 3.72
N GLY A 286 12.62 -4.86 4.02
CA GLY A 286 12.94 -3.81 3.05
C GLY A 286 14.37 -3.33 3.23
N ARG A 287 14.70 -2.16 2.67
CA ARG A 287 15.99 -1.51 2.95
C ARG A 287 16.14 -1.11 4.42
N ALA A 288 17.39 -0.95 4.83
CA ALA A 288 17.72 -0.31 6.09
C ALA A 288 17.17 1.13 6.11
N VAL A 289 16.82 1.60 7.30
CA VAL A 289 16.24 2.95 7.50
C VAL A 289 17.18 4.03 6.99
N GLU A 290 18.48 3.85 7.15
CA GLU A 290 19.52 4.78 6.73
C GLU A 290 19.56 4.89 5.20
N ALA A 291 19.36 3.78 4.49
CA ALA A 291 19.27 3.78 3.03
C ALA A 291 17.97 4.45 2.54
N ASP A 292 16.85 4.27 3.24
CA ASP A 292 15.62 5.00 2.95
C ASP A 292 15.79 6.52 3.16
N LYS A 293 16.52 6.94 4.20
CA LYS A 293 16.82 8.36 4.43
C LYS A 293 17.67 8.97 3.31
N ILE A 294 18.70 8.26 2.85
CA ILE A 294 19.52 8.70 1.71
C ILE A 294 18.64 8.87 0.47
N LEU A 295 17.79 7.87 0.17
CA LEU A 295 16.88 7.92 -0.96
C LEU A 295 15.91 9.10 -0.88
N VAL A 296 15.37 9.40 0.30
CA VAL A 296 14.49 10.57 0.51
C VAL A 296 15.20 11.87 0.16
N GLU A 297 16.44 12.05 0.59
CA GLU A 297 17.21 13.26 0.25
C GLU A 297 17.56 13.32 -1.24
N GLU A 298 17.90 12.19 -1.87
CA GLU A 298 18.11 12.12 -3.33
C GLU A 298 16.84 12.53 -4.09
N ILE A 299 15.66 12.04 -3.68
CA ILE A 299 14.37 12.40 -4.31
C ILE A 299 14.13 13.91 -4.20
N LYS A 300 14.32 14.49 -3.01
CA LYS A 300 14.15 15.93 -2.80
C LYS A 300 15.11 16.75 -3.67
N ASN A 301 16.37 16.34 -3.76
CA ASN A 301 17.35 17.00 -4.62
C ASN A 301 16.97 16.91 -6.10
N ILE A 302 16.45 15.76 -6.56
CA ILE A 302 15.98 15.60 -7.94
C ILE A 302 14.75 16.47 -8.24
N TRP A 303 13.88 16.70 -7.26
CA TRP A 303 12.65 17.45 -7.44
C TRP A 303 12.80 18.97 -7.30
N HIS A 304 13.80 19.43 -6.54
CA HIS A 304 13.94 20.83 -6.15
C HIS A 304 15.30 21.45 -6.45
N GLY A 305 16.31 20.65 -6.79
CA GLY A 305 17.63 21.12 -7.23
C GLY A 305 17.62 21.52 -8.71
#